data_AF-A0A317PCJ4-F1
#
_entry.id   AF-A0A317PCJ4-F1
#
_cell.length_a   1.000
_cell.length_b   1.000
_cell.length_c   1.000
_cell.angle_alpha   90.00
_cell.angle_beta   90.00
_cell.angle_gamma   90.00
#
_symmetry.space_group_name_H-M   'P 1'
#
loop_
_entity.id
_entity.type
_entity.pdbx_description
1 polymer ?
#
loop_
_entity_poly.entity_id
_entity_poly.type
_entity_poly.pdbx_seq_one_letter_code
_entity_poly.pdbx_strand_id
1 'polypeptide(L)'
;MQSDVTNFMRQIALLSDTDELDRRCREFMLSIPPSLGLEVAAALAQAHPFYLPPIGAENAARLRPEPTQFSELVMRAKLSCRYSTQLNLLVAAAPDPAADFLAGALRKGIGLPEADLSASTLSPAASLALGQFQIEQQTDELALIRGGMNGLGYVARHALVCTPYLCGQMRLFNVRPVLMTRNLLDQLVLLDAGAVAARAGRADDAPAVPDGLPCNYHLLDDAERLEMLTDLRLGWLLRFFVSWKSCESTGLVEPVWVSGDGEMLAQPLQLARRIAGQIGHEAIVADLLTDALLEPADELRRPAVGASPITPQLRDRIHAICCSFEADIDLSPILESAVV
;
A
#
# COMPACT_ATOMS: atom_id res chain seq x y z
N MET A 1 31.78 -1.92 6.05
CA MET A 1 31.43 -1.92 4.62
C MET A 1 29.98 -2.30 4.35
N GLN A 2 29.52 -3.54 4.60
CA GLN A 2 28.11 -3.91 4.34
C GLN A 2 27.09 -3.06 5.12
N SER A 3 27.42 -2.75 6.39
CA SER A 3 26.63 -1.80 7.21
C SER A 3 26.63 -0.38 6.61
N ASP A 4 27.75 0.06 6.03
CA ASP A 4 27.88 1.41 5.47
C ASP A 4 27.05 1.55 4.19
N VAL A 5 27.10 0.54 3.30
CA VAL A 5 26.27 0.45 2.10
C VAL A 5 24.79 0.44 2.47
N THR A 6 24.40 -0.38 3.44
CA THR A 6 23.00 -0.45 3.89
C THR A 6 22.50 0.87 4.45
N ASN A 7 23.31 1.55 5.26
CA ASN A 7 22.97 2.86 5.81
C ASN A 7 22.87 3.92 4.70
N PHE A 8 23.78 3.91 3.73
CA PHE A 8 23.75 4.82 2.60
C PHE A 8 22.53 4.58 1.70
N MET A 9 22.18 3.32 1.41
CA MET A 9 20.96 2.94 0.68
C MET A 9 19.70 3.56 1.31
N ARG A 10 19.57 3.51 2.64
CA ARG A 10 18.43 4.12 3.34
C ARG A 10 18.39 5.64 3.20
N GLN A 11 19.55 6.29 3.14
CA GLN A 11 19.63 7.75 2.98
C GLN A 11 19.23 8.18 1.58
N ILE A 12 19.69 7.47 0.55
CA ILE A 12 19.39 7.84 -0.84
C ILE A 12 17.97 7.46 -1.27
N ALA A 13 17.36 6.44 -0.64
CA ALA A 13 16.04 5.94 -1.03
C ALA A 13 14.93 7.00 -0.94
N LEU A 14 15.11 8.06 -0.14
CA LEU A 14 14.13 9.13 0.05
C LEU A 14 14.42 10.40 -0.78
N LEU A 15 15.46 10.40 -1.62
CA LEU A 15 15.85 11.59 -2.38
C LEU A 15 15.00 11.74 -3.65
N SER A 16 14.15 12.75 -3.68
CA SER A 16 13.40 13.10 -4.89
C SER A 16 14.22 13.89 -5.93
N ASP A 17 15.29 14.57 -5.49
CA ASP A 17 16.19 15.34 -6.35
C ASP A 17 17.24 14.41 -7.00
N THR A 18 17.13 14.22 -8.31
CA THR A 18 18.01 13.34 -9.08
C THR A 18 19.44 13.86 -9.19
N ASP A 19 19.65 15.17 -9.18
CA ASP A 19 20.99 15.75 -9.26
C ASP A 19 21.74 15.54 -7.94
N GLU A 20 21.05 15.75 -6.82
CA GLU A 20 21.58 15.50 -5.49
C GLU A 20 21.84 14.00 -5.24
N LEU A 21 20.92 13.13 -5.66
CA LEU A 21 21.10 11.67 -5.65
C LEU A 21 22.39 11.27 -6.37
N ASP A 22 22.53 11.74 -7.61
CA ASP A 22 23.67 11.44 -8.47
C ASP A 22 24.98 11.92 -7.84
N ARG A 23 24.99 13.13 -7.28
CA ARG A 23 26.16 13.70 -6.60
C ARG A 23 26.58 12.84 -5.42
N ARG A 24 25.64 12.50 -4.53
CA ARG A 24 25.92 11.68 -3.34
C ARG A 24 26.39 10.28 -3.71
N CYS A 25 25.74 9.63 -4.67
CA CYS A 25 26.12 8.30 -5.08
C CYS A 25 27.50 8.28 -5.74
N ARG A 26 27.85 9.31 -6.54
CA ARG A 26 29.20 9.47 -7.10
C ARG A 26 30.26 9.59 -5.99
N GLU A 27 30.03 10.46 -5.02
CA GLU A 27 30.95 10.65 -3.89
C GLU A 27 31.13 9.35 -3.09
N PHE A 28 30.03 8.63 -2.83
CA PHE A 28 30.09 7.36 -2.13
C PHE A 28 30.87 6.30 -2.93
N MET A 29 30.62 6.18 -4.23
CA MET A 29 31.29 5.20 -5.10
C MET A 29 32.79 5.42 -5.21
N LEU A 30 33.30 6.66 -5.06
CA LEU A 30 34.74 6.94 -5.01
C LEU A 30 35.44 6.33 -3.79
N SER A 31 34.70 6.05 -2.72
CA SER A 31 35.22 5.39 -1.51
C SER A 31 35.22 3.85 -1.60
N ILE A 32 34.58 3.29 -2.64
CA ILE A 32 34.40 1.84 -2.80
C ILE A 32 35.57 1.24 -3.58
N PRO A 33 36.15 0.12 -3.13
CA PRO A 33 37.16 -0.60 -3.90
C PRO A 33 36.64 -0.99 -5.29
N PRO A 34 37.43 -0.80 -6.38
CA PRO A 34 36.97 -1.11 -7.74
C PRO A 34 36.46 -2.54 -7.94
N SER A 35 37.01 -3.51 -7.19
CA SER A 35 36.58 -4.92 -7.22
C SER A 35 35.14 -5.14 -6.75
N LEU A 36 34.56 -4.19 -6.01
CA LEU A 36 33.20 -4.24 -5.48
C LEU A 36 32.25 -3.25 -6.16
N GLY A 37 32.76 -2.46 -7.12
CA GLY A 37 32.01 -1.35 -7.70
C GLY A 37 30.69 -1.79 -8.35
N LEU A 38 30.68 -2.92 -9.06
CA LEU A 38 29.46 -3.43 -9.70
C LEU A 38 28.41 -3.89 -8.68
N GLU A 39 28.84 -4.61 -7.64
CA GLU A 39 27.96 -5.10 -6.58
C GLU A 39 27.32 -3.95 -5.81
N VAL A 40 28.12 -2.96 -5.41
CA VAL A 40 27.61 -1.78 -4.69
C VAL A 40 26.71 -0.94 -5.59
N ALA A 41 27.08 -0.69 -6.85
CA ALA A 41 26.23 0.06 -7.77
C ALA A 41 24.87 -0.64 -8.00
N ALA A 42 24.85 -1.96 -8.11
CA ALA A 42 23.61 -2.74 -8.20
C ALA A 42 22.75 -2.59 -6.94
N ALA A 43 23.36 -2.61 -5.75
CA ALA A 43 22.66 -2.38 -4.48
C ALA A 43 22.08 -0.95 -4.38
N LEU A 44 22.80 0.07 -4.85
CA LEU A 44 22.29 1.45 -4.88
C LEU A 44 21.13 1.61 -5.88
N ALA A 45 21.21 0.98 -7.06
CA ALA A 45 20.13 0.97 -8.04
C ALA A 45 18.89 0.22 -7.52
N GLN A 46 19.12 -0.81 -6.69
CA GLN A 46 18.05 -1.46 -5.94
C GLN A 46 17.47 -0.52 -4.87
N ALA A 47 18.27 0.31 -4.20
CA ALA A 47 17.73 1.26 -3.22
C ALA A 47 16.89 2.37 -3.85
N HIS A 48 17.25 2.81 -5.06
CA HIS A 48 16.66 3.96 -5.72
C HIS A 48 16.47 3.73 -7.23
N PRO A 49 15.22 3.72 -7.75
CA PRO A 49 14.93 3.29 -9.13
C PRO A 49 15.50 4.23 -10.20
N PHE A 50 15.80 5.49 -9.85
CA PHE A 50 16.37 6.47 -10.78
C PHE A 50 17.90 6.57 -10.71
N TYR A 51 18.56 5.81 -9.83
CA TYR A 51 20.02 5.82 -9.79
C TYR A 51 20.61 4.91 -10.86
N LEU A 52 21.58 5.43 -11.62
CA LEU A 52 22.44 4.65 -12.50
C LEU A 52 23.91 5.07 -12.29
N PRO A 53 24.86 4.12 -12.23
CA PRO A 53 26.27 4.46 -12.11
C PRO A 53 26.74 5.20 -13.37
N PRO A 54 27.56 6.27 -13.26
CA PRO A 54 28.05 7.02 -14.40
C PRO A 54 29.16 6.23 -15.12
N ILE A 55 28.77 5.32 -16.00
CA ILE A 55 29.66 4.52 -16.84
C ILE A 55 29.58 4.97 -18.30
N GLY A 56 30.71 4.94 -19.01
CA GLY A 56 30.75 5.25 -20.44
C GLY A 56 29.97 4.22 -21.27
N ALA A 57 29.48 4.65 -22.44
CA ALA A 57 28.64 3.84 -23.32
C ALA A 57 29.26 2.47 -23.69
N GLU A 58 30.59 2.40 -23.87
CA GLU A 58 31.29 1.15 -24.16
C GLU A 58 31.20 0.15 -22.98
N ASN A 59 31.38 0.62 -21.74
CA ASN A 59 31.25 -0.22 -20.55
C ASN A 59 29.79 -0.63 -20.31
N ALA A 60 28.83 0.26 -20.57
CA ALA A 60 27.41 -0.08 -20.51
C ALA A 60 27.05 -1.17 -21.54
N ALA A 61 27.59 -1.11 -22.75
CA ALA A 61 27.39 -2.14 -23.77
C ALA A 61 27.95 -3.51 -23.34
N ARG A 62 29.07 -3.53 -22.60
CA ARG A 62 29.66 -4.77 -22.05
C ARG A 62 28.84 -5.38 -20.90
N LEU A 63 28.05 -4.57 -20.19
CA LEU A 63 27.17 -5.03 -19.10
C LEU A 63 25.77 -5.42 -19.56
N ARG A 64 25.45 -5.22 -20.84
CA ARG A 64 24.13 -5.52 -21.40
C ARG A 64 23.82 -7.02 -21.23
N PRO A 65 22.75 -7.38 -20.50
CA PRO A 65 22.32 -8.78 -20.45
C PRO A 65 21.74 -9.17 -21.81
N GLU A 66 22.02 -10.39 -22.25
CA GLU A 66 21.31 -10.96 -23.40
C GLU A 66 19.82 -11.12 -23.04
N PRO A 67 18.88 -10.91 -23.97
CA PRO A 67 17.44 -11.03 -23.67
C PRO A 67 17.07 -12.39 -23.05
N THR A 68 17.72 -13.47 -23.50
CA THR A 68 17.53 -14.83 -22.97
C THR A 68 18.01 -14.95 -21.53
N GLN A 69 19.16 -14.37 -21.18
CA GLN A 69 19.67 -14.33 -19.81
C GLN A 69 18.73 -13.55 -18.90
N PHE A 70 18.23 -12.40 -19.35
CA PHE A 70 17.28 -11.61 -18.58
C PHE A 70 15.97 -12.38 -18.34
N SER A 71 15.38 -12.99 -19.38
CA SER A 71 14.16 -13.80 -19.24
C SER A 71 14.37 -14.98 -18.30
N GLU A 72 15.52 -15.64 -18.36
CA GLU A 72 15.87 -16.73 -17.46
C GLU A 72 15.99 -16.25 -16.00
N LEU A 73 16.64 -15.11 -15.76
CA LEU A 73 16.75 -14.52 -14.42
C LEU A 73 15.38 -14.18 -13.84
N VAL A 74 14.50 -13.56 -14.62
CA VAL A 74 13.13 -13.25 -14.21
C VAL A 74 12.35 -14.53 -13.90
N MET A 75 12.46 -15.57 -14.74
CA MET A 75 11.82 -16.86 -14.49
C MET A 75 12.33 -17.49 -13.19
N ARG A 76 13.65 -17.52 -12.97
CA ARG A 76 14.26 -18.05 -11.73
C ARG A 76 13.78 -17.29 -10.50
N ALA A 77 13.72 -15.95 -10.58
CA ALA A 77 13.21 -15.12 -9.50
C ALA A 77 11.74 -15.46 -9.16
N LYS A 78 10.88 -15.56 -10.17
CA LYS A 78 9.47 -15.96 -9.99
C LYS A 78 9.34 -17.36 -9.39
N LEU A 79 10.16 -18.32 -9.81
CA LEU A 79 10.19 -19.66 -9.22
C LEU A 79 10.60 -19.61 -7.75
N SER A 80 11.63 -18.84 -7.41
CA SER A 80 12.06 -18.66 -6.02
C SER A 80 10.96 -18.06 -5.15
N CYS A 81 10.24 -17.05 -5.64
CA CYS A 81 9.12 -16.47 -4.91
C CYS A 81 7.95 -17.46 -4.76
N ARG A 82 7.62 -18.20 -5.82
CA ARG A 82 6.49 -19.15 -5.83
C ARG A 82 6.64 -20.27 -4.80
N TYR A 83 7.86 -20.76 -4.63
CA TYR A 83 8.15 -21.85 -3.69
C TYR A 83 8.68 -21.34 -2.34
N SER A 84 8.64 -20.03 -2.11
CA SER A 84 9.03 -19.44 -0.84
C SER A 84 8.01 -19.76 0.24
N THR A 85 8.48 -20.16 1.42
CA THR A 85 7.65 -20.33 2.63
C THR A 85 7.48 -19.04 3.42
N GLN A 86 7.97 -17.91 2.89
CA GLN A 86 7.85 -16.61 3.53
C GLN A 86 6.40 -16.17 3.66
N LEU A 87 6.10 -15.44 4.73
CA LEU A 87 4.80 -14.85 4.96
C LEU A 87 4.70 -13.49 4.28
N ASN A 88 3.95 -13.44 3.18
CA ASN A 88 3.71 -12.20 2.43
C ASN A 88 2.26 -11.77 2.64
N LEU A 89 2.05 -10.60 3.25
CA LEU A 89 0.73 -10.07 3.53
C LEU A 89 0.45 -8.82 2.70
N LEU A 90 -0.76 -8.75 2.16
CA LEU A 90 -1.31 -7.54 1.55
C LEU A 90 -2.48 -7.06 2.41
N VAL A 91 -2.33 -5.92 3.07
CA VAL A 91 -3.45 -5.16 3.63
C VAL A 91 -4.05 -4.32 2.51
N ALA A 92 -5.14 -4.81 1.92
CA ALA A 92 -5.87 -4.08 0.90
C ALA A 92 -6.94 -3.22 1.57
N ALA A 93 -6.94 -1.91 1.30
CA ALA A 93 -7.90 -0.98 1.86
C ALA A 93 -8.01 0.29 1.00
N ALA A 94 -9.17 0.94 1.03
CA ALA A 94 -9.24 2.36 0.67
C ALA A 94 -8.34 3.18 1.63
N PRO A 95 -7.91 4.41 1.26
CA PRO A 95 -7.07 5.24 2.13
C PRO A 95 -7.76 5.46 3.49
N ASP A 96 -7.20 4.85 4.53
CA ASP A 96 -7.79 4.80 5.86
C ASP A 96 -6.67 4.66 6.92
N PRO A 97 -6.56 5.57 7.90
CA PRO A 97 -5.58 5.45 9.00
C PRO A 97 -5.70 4.13 9.77
N ALA A 98 -6.89 3.55 9.83
CA ALA A 98 -7.11 2.29 10.50
C ALA A 98 -6.50 1.11 9.72
N ALA A 99 -6.37 1.22 8.39
CA ALA A 99 -5.60 0.26 7.59
C ALA A 99 -4.08 0.42 7.80
N ASP A 100 -3.59 1.66 7.99
CA ASP A 100 -2.20 1.92 8.40
C ASP A 100 -1.92 1.29 9.78
N PHE A 101 -2.84 1.46 10.73
CA PHE A 101 -2.75 0.83 12.04
C PHE A 101 -2.73 -0.70 11.94
N LEU A 102 -3.64 -1.32 11.19
CA LEU A 102 -3.69 -2.77 11.00
C LEU A 102 -2.39 -3.30 10.39
N ALA A 103 -1.86 -2.64 9.35
CA ALA A 103 -0.59 -2.99 8.75
C ALA A 103 0.57 -2.88 9.76
N GLY A 104 0.59 -1.81 10.56
CA GLY A 104 1.55 -1.62 11.65
C GLY A 104 1.47 -2.72 12.71
N ALA A 105 0.27 -3.08 13.15
CA ALA A 105 0.03 -4.15 14.11
C ALA A 105 0.49 -5.52 13.58
N LEU A 106 0.19 -5.84 12.31
CA LEU A 106 0.67 -7.06 11.65
C LEU A 106 2.20 -7.11 11.58
N ARG A 107 2.84 -6.00 11.20
CA ARG A 107 4.30 -5.92 11.17
C ARG A 107 4.91 -6.14 12.54
N LYS A 108 4.37 -5.48 13.56
CA LYS A 108 4.87 -5.56 14.93
C LYS A 108 4.64 -6.94 15.55
N GLY A 109 3.41 -7.45 15.47
CA GLY A 109 3.02 -8.72 16.05
C GLY A 109 3.70 -9.92 15.39
N ILE A 110 3.93 -9.86 14.06
CA ILE A 110 4.53 -10.97 13.32
C ILE A 110 6.05 -10.79 13.10
N GLY A 111 6.58 -9.58 13.31
CA GLY A 111 8.00 -9.26 13.10
C GLY A 111 8.39 -9.13 11.62
N LEU A 112 7.45 -8.72 10.76
CA LEU A 112 7.67 -8.58 9.32
C LEU A 112 8.06 -7.15 8.93
N PRO A 113 8.94 -6.97 7.94
CA PRO A 113 9.23 -5.66 7.38
C PRO A 113 8.05 -5.11 6.58
N GLU A 114 8.06 -3.80 6.36
CA GLU A 114 7.16 -3.17 5.40
C GLU A 114 7.68 -3.37 3.98
N ALA A 115 6.76 -3.50 3.02
CA ALA A 115 7.09 -3.48 1.60
C ALA A 115 6.10 -2.60 0.82
N ASP A 116 6.57 -2.11 -0.32
CA ASP A 116 5.72 -1.52 -1.36
C ASP A 116 5.68 -2.51 -2.53
N LEU A 117 4.47 -2.86 -2.97
CA LEU A 117 4.23 -3.73 -4.12
C LEU A 117 3.89 -2.97 -5.39
N SER A 118 3.71 -1.65 -5.31
CA SER A 118 3.34 -0.77 -6.43
C SER A 118 4.55 -0.10 -7.09
N ALA A 119 5.69 -0.03 -6.39
CA ALA A 119 6.93 0.47 -6.94
C ALA A 119 8.14 -0.29 -6.41
N SER A 120 9.16 -0.45 -7.25
CA SER A 120 10.41 -1.14 -6.93
C SER A 120 11.35 -0.30 -6.05
N THR A 121 10.85 0.24 -4.94
CA THR A 121 11.60 1.06 -3.98
C THR A 121 11.98 0.26 -2.72
N LEU A 122 12.80 0.86 -1.86
CA LEU A 122 13.25 0.21 -0.61
C LEU A 122 12.16 0.15 0.46
N SER A 123 11.19 1.06 0.43
CA SER A 123 10.10 1.15 1.41
C SER A 123 8.93 1.97 0.86
N PRO A 124 7.73 1.87 1.43
CA PRO A 124 6.62 2.75 1.04
C PRO A 124 6.92 4.24 1.20
N ALA A 125 7.70 4.62 2.21
CA ALA A 125 8.16 6.01 2.38
C ALA A 125 9.03 6.49 1.21
N ALA A 126 9.85 5.61 0.63
CA ALA A 126 10.63 5.91 -0.57
C ALA A 126 9.74 6.11 -1.79
N SER A 127 8.74 5.25 -2.00
CA SER A 127 7.75 5.45 -3.06
C SER A 127 7.00 6.77 -2.92
N LEU A 128 6.55 7.10 -1.71
CA LEU A 128 5.88 8.36 -1.42
C LEU A 128 6.77 9.56 -1.74
N ALA A 129 8.05 9.53 -1.32
CA ALA A 129 9.02 10.59 -1.61
C ALA A 129 9.23 10.79 -3.12
N LEU A 130 9.10 9.71 -3.91
CA LEU A 130 9.19 9.72 -5.37
C LEU A 130 7.85 10.02 -6.07
N GLY A 131 6.83 10.43 -5.32
CA GLY A 131 5.52 10.82 -5.87
C GLY A 131 4.63 9.64 -6.26
N GLN A 132 4.98 8.40 -5.90
CA GLN A 132 4.14 7.22 -6.06
C GLN A 132 3.08 7.16 -4.95
N PHE A 133 2.19 8.16 -4.93
CA PHE A 133 1.06 8.23 -4.01
C PHE A 133 -0.21 8.50 -4.79
N GLN A 134 -0.90 7.42 -5.15
CA GLN A 134 -2.21 7.48 -5.79
C GLN A 134 -3.14 6.49 -5.10
N ILE A 135 -4.43 6.81 -5.09
CA ILE A 135 -5.46 5.87 -4.61
C ILE A 135 -5.59 4.67 -5.56
N GLU A 136 -5.34 4.87 -6.86
CA GLU A 136 -5.45 3.83 -7.86
C GLU A 136 -4.10 3.14 -8.04
N GLN A 137 -3.76 2.25 -7.11
CA GLN A 137 -2.51 1.52 -7.20
C GLN A 137 -2.66 0.29 -8.11
N GLN A 138 -1.54 -0.14 -8.67
CA GLN A 138 -1.36 -1.45 -9.29
C GLN A 138 -0.07 -2.04 -8.76
N THR A 139 0.04 -3.36 -8.76
CA THR A 139 1.29 -4.01 -8.38
C THR A 139 2.31 -3.95 -9.51
N ASP A 140 3.54 -3.66 -9.16
CA ASP A 140 4.73 -3.77 -10.00
C ASP A 140 5.37 -5.15 -9.83
N GLU A 141 5.61 -5.85 -10.94
CA GLU A 141 6.13 -7.22 -10.87
C GLU A 141 7.55 -7.29 -10.30
N LEU A 142 8.37 -6.27 -10.53
CA LEU A 142 9.72 -6.21 -9.96
C LEU A 142 9.67 -5.96 -8.44
N ALA A 143 8.71 -5.16 -7.96
CA ALA A 143 8.46 -4.97 -6.54
C ALA A 143 8.02 -6.28 -5.86
N LEU A 144 7.13 -7.04 -6.50
CA LEU A 144 6.71 -8.37 -6.04
C LEU A 144 7.88 -9.36 -5.97
N ILE A 145 8.72 -9.40 -7.01
CA ILE A 145 9.93 -10.24 -7.05
C ILE A 145 10.87 -9.84 -5.90
N ARG A 146 11.14 -8.54 -5.75
CA ARG A 146 12.02 -8.03 -4.70
C ARG A 146 11.52 -8.41 -3.31
N GLY A 147 10.23 -8.18 -3.04
CA GLY A 147 9.60 -8.54 -1.76
C GLY A 147 9.68 -10.04 -1.51
N GLY A 148 9.34 -10.86 -2.51
CA GLY A 148 9.35 -12.33 -2.39
C GLY A 148 10.73 -12.98 -2.33
N MET A 149 11.81 -12.23 -2.61
CA MET A 149 13.19 -12.70 -2.52
C MET A 149 13.91 -12.26 -1.25
N ASN A 150 13.24 -11.58 -0.31
CA ASN A 150 13.91 -10.98 0.84
C ASN A 150 14.29 -11.96 1.97
N GLY A 151 13.82 -13.20 1.92
CA GLY A 151 14.13 -14.23 2.93
C GLY A 151 13.24 -14.20 4.18
N LEU A 152 12.47 -13.13 4.40
CA LEU A 152 11.77 -12.82 5.64
C LEU A 152 10.25 -12.80 5.48
N GLY A 153 9.74 -12.44 4.30
CA GLY A 153 8.35 -12.04 4.10
C GLY A 153 8.14 -10.54 4.30
N TYR A 154 6.89 -10.08 4.26
CA TYR A 154 6.56 -8.66 4.40
C TYR A 154 5.09 -8.42 4.72
N VAL A 155 4.78 -7.19 5.13
CA VAL A 155 3.44 -6.61 5.09
C VAL A 155 3.46 -5.41 4.16
N ALA A 156 2.58 -5.41 3.17
CA ALA A 156 2.36 -4.29 2.27
C ALA A 156 0.94 -3.77 2.44
N ARG A 157 0.74 -2.45 2.32
CA ARG A 157 -0.58 -1.84 2.35
C ARG A 157 -0.84 -1.09 1.06
N HIS A 158 -1.92 -1.46 0.36
CA HIS A 158 -2.26 -0.81 -0.90
C HIS A 158 -3.76 -0.64 -1.13
N ALA A 159 -4.08 0.42 -1.84
CA ALA A 159 -5.40 0.68 -2.41
C ALA A 159 -5.50 0.03 -3.79
N LEU A 160 -5.71 -1.30 -3.82
CA LEU A 160 -5.77 -2.10 -5.05
C LEU A 160 -7.19 -2.62 -5.29
N VAL A 161 -7.68 -2.45 -6.52
CA VAL A 161 -8.83 -3.21 -7.00
C VAL A 161 -8.42 -4.66 -7.28
N CYS A 162 -9.29 -5.61 -7.00
CA CYS A 162 -9.01 -7.02 -7.26
C CYS A 162 -9.31 -7.35 -8.72
N THR A 163 -8.33 -7.93 -9.40
CA THR A 163 -8.52 -8.44 -10.77
C THR A 163 -8.05 -9.88 -10.84
N PRO A 164 -8.49 -10.66 -11.84
CA PRO A 164 -7.92 -11.99 -12.08
C PRO A 164 -6.39 -11.97 -12.24
N TYR A 165 -5.85 -10.87 -12.80
CA TYR A 165 -4.41 -10.65 -12.90
C TYR A 165 -3.76 -10.50 -11.52
N LEU A 166 -4.30 -9.64 -10.65
CA LEU A 166 -3.81 -9.49 -9.27
C LEU A 166 -3.92 -10.81 -8.50
N CYS A 167 -5.02 -11.55 -8.65
CA CYS A 167 -5.17 -12.88 -8.04
C CYS A 167 -4.08 -13.86 -8.51
N GLY A 168 -3.76 -13.84 -9.81
CA GLY A 168 -2.67 -14.61 -10.39
C GLY A 168 -1.31 -14.23 -9.81
N GLN A 169 -1.05 -12.94 -9.63
CA GLN A 169 0.17 -12.45 -8.98
C GLN A 169 0.23 -12.85 -7.51
N MET A 170 -0.83 -12.64 -6.73
CA MET A 170 -0.88 -13.04 -5.32
C MET A 170 -0.60 -14.53 -5.16
N ARG A 171 -1.20 -15.38 -6.00
CA ARG A 171 -0.93 -16.82 -6.02
C ARG A 171 0.52 -17.14 -6.40
N LEU A 172 1.06 -16.47 -7.42
CA LEU A 172 2.44 -16.70 -7.89
C LEU A 172 3.48 -16.28 -6.84
N PHE A 173 3.23 -15.20 -6.10
CA PHE A 173 4.15 -14.63 -5.11
C PHE A 173 3.77 -14.98 -3.65
N ASN A 174 2.84 -15.93 -3.46
CA ASN A 174 2.35 -16.39 -2.15
C ASN A 174 1.88 -15.25 -1.24
N VAL A 175 1.22 -14.24 -1.81
CA VAL A 175 0.67 -13.08 -1.08
C VAL A 175 -0.72 -13.41 -0.56
N ARG A 176 -0.94 -13.17 0.73
CA ARG A 176 -2.21 -13.42 1.42
C ARG A 176 -2.91 -12.10 1.71
N PRO A 177 -4.12 -11.89 1.19
CA PRO A 177 -4.83 -10.64 1.37
C PRO A 177 -5.59 -10.59 2.71
N VAL A 178 -5.39 -9.50 3.44
CA VAL A 178 -6.22 -9.03 4.54
C VAL A 178 -6.91 -7.78 4.03
N LEU A 179 -8.23 -7.82 3.90
CA LEU A 179 -9.00 -6.79 3.25
C LEU A 179 -9.79 -6.01 4.28
N MET A 180 -9.54 -4.71 4.37
CA MET A 180 -10.24 -3.84 5.28
C MET A 180 -11.31 -3.05 4.54
N THR A 181 -12.51 -3.05 5.11
CA THR A 181 -13.66 -2.31 4.59
C THR A 181 -14.20 -1.35 5.64
N ARG A 182 -14.76 -0.24 5.19
CA ARG A 182 -15.41 0.76 6.01
C ARG A 182 -16.77 1.10 5.41
N ASN A 183 -17.68 1.61 6.23
CA ASN A 183 -18.87 2.27 5.74
C ASN A 183 -18.48 3.37 4.73
N LEU A 184 -19.17 3.40 3.60
CA LEU A 184 -18.85 4.26 2.47
C LEU A 184 -19.02 5.75 2.80
N LEU A 185 -20.01 6.11 3.61
CA LEU A 185 -20.25 7.48 4.04
C LEU A 185 -19.14 7.95 4.99
N ASP A 186 -18.76 7.10 5.94
CA ASP A 186 -17.65 7.39 6.86
C ASP A 186 -16.32 7.51 6.10
N GLN A 187 -16.11 6.65 5.10
CA GLN A 187 -14.94 6.70 4.24
C GLN A 187 -14.84 8.01 3.46
N LEU A 188 -15.96 8.56 2.97
CA LEU A 188 -15.98 9.86 2.29
C LEU A 188 -15.63 11.01 3.25
N VAL A 189 -16.19 11.01 4.47
CA VAL A 189 -15.87 12.01 5.50
C VAL A 189 -14.39 11.95 5.88
N LEU A 190 -13.83 10.74 5.99
CA LEU A 190 -12.42 10.52 6.28
C LEU A 190 -11.51 11.05 5.17
N LEU A 191 -11.86 10.77 3.91
CA LEU A 191 -11.15 11.27 2.75
C LEU A 191 -11.22 12.80 2.65
N ASP A 192 -12.37 13.42 2.99
CA ASP A 192 -12.51 14.88 3.06
C ASP A 192 -11.54 15.46 4.10
N ALA A 193 -11.56 14.92 5.33
CA ALA A 193 -10.67 15.39 6.40
C ALA A 193 -9.19 15.28 6.01
N GLY A 194 -8.80 14.18 5.35
CA GLY A 194 -7.45 14.01 4.81
C GLY A 194 -7.11 15.02 3.72
N ALA A 195 -8.01 15.28 2.78
CA ALA A 195 -7.82 16.24 1.70
C ALA A 195 -7.73 17.69 2.18
N VAL A 196 -8.50 18.05 3.21
CA VAL A 196 -8.43 19.35 3.91
C VAL A 196 -7.10 19.48 4.64
N ALA A 197 -6.72 18.48 5.45
CA ALA A 197 -5.47 18.50 6.21
C ALA A 197 -4.24 18.58 5.30
N ALA A 198 -4.25 17.87 4.16
CA ALA A 198 -3.16 17.89 3.19
C ALA A 198 -2.92 19.27 2.54
N ARG A 199 -3.91 20.17 2.59
CA ARG A 199 -3.89 21.52 2.02
C ARG A 199 -3.77 22.63 3.07
N ALA A 200 -4.24 22.37 4.30
CA ALA A 200 -4.20 23.35 5.38
C ALA A 200 -2.76 23.79 5.68
N GLY A 201 -2.52 25.11 5.64
CA GLY A 201 -1.22 25.69 5.99
C GLY A 201 -0.12 25.50 4.94
N ARG A 202 -0.44 25.07 3.71
CA ARG A 202 0.51 25.12 2.59
C ARG A 202 0.72 26.56 2.12
N ALA A 203 1.94 26.87 1.69
CA ALA A 203 2.24 28.12 1.01
C ALA A 203 1.59 28.17 -0.39
N ASP A 204 1.32 29.37 -0.89
CA ASP A 204 0.65 29.59 -2.19
C ASP A 204 1.44 29.01 -3.38
N ASP A 205 2.75 28.85 -3.24
CA ASP A 205 3.68 28.30 -4.23
C ASP A 205 3.95 26.79 -4.04
N ALA A 206 3.35 26.15 -3.04
CA ALA A 206 3.52 24.73 -2.82
C ALA A 206 3.00 23.92 -4.03
N PRO A 207 3.70 22.86 -4.46
CA PRO A 207 3.21 21.99 -5.52
C PRO A 207 1.80 21.48 -5.23
N ALA A 208 0.99 21.34 -6.28
CA ALA A 208 -0.37 20.80 -6.17
C ALA A 208 -0.34 19.38 -5.56
N VAL A 209 -1.34 19.06 -4.74
CA VAL A 209 -1.53 17.69 -4.23
C VAL A 209 -2.04 16.82 -5.38
N PRO A 210 -1.40 15.68 -5.69
CA PRO A 210 -1.75 14.84 -6.84
C PRO A 210 -2.96 13.93 -6.57
N ASP A 211 -4.02 14.47 -5.98
CA ASP A 211 -5.26 13.76 -5.71
C ASP A 211 -6.39 14.17 -6.67
N GLY A 212 -6.17 15.11 -7.58
CA GLY A 212 -7.19 15.58 -8.53
C GLY A 212 -8.23 16.54 -7.94
N LEU A 213 -8.05 16.99 -6.70
CA LEU A 213 -8.85 18.04 -6.07
C LEU A 213 -8.16 19.41 -6.20
N PRO A 214 -8.91 20.51 -6.30
CA PRO A 214 -8.31 21.83 -6.50
C PRO A 214 -7.52 22.31 -5.28
N CYS A 215 -6.56 23.21 -5.45
CA CYS A 215 -5.72 23.72 -4.35
C CYS A 215 -6.54 24.42 -3.26
N ASN A 216 -7.61 25.12 -3.67
CA ASN A 216 -8.55 25.80 -2.76
C ASN A 216 -9.64 24.87 -2.19
N TYR A 217 -9.55 23.55 -2.37
CA TYR A 217 -10.57 22.60 -1.87
C TYR A 217 -10.89 22.81 -0.38
N HIS A 218 -9.88 23.08 0.45
CA HIS A 218 -10.03 23.33 1.89
C HIS A 218 -10.79 24.63 2.25
N LEU A 219 -11.06 25.50 1.27
CA LEU A 219 -11.81 26.75 1.42
C LEU A 219 -13.28 26.61 1.00
N LEU A 220 -13.65 25.51 0.34
CA LEU A 220 -15.03 25.22 -0.03
C LEU A 220 -15.82 24.82 1.23
N ASP A 221 -17.14 25.01 1.20
CA ASP A 221 -17.98 24.54 2.30
C ASP A 221 -18.05 23.00 2.36
N ASP A 222 -18.49 22.46 3.51
CA ASP A 222 -18.49 21.01 3.74
C ASP A 222 -19.34 20.24 2.72
N ALA A 223 -20.45 20.83 2.25
CA ALA A 223 -21.35 20.17 1.30
C ALA A 223 -20.74 20.12 -0.10
N GLU A 224 -20.20 21.25 -0.58
CA GLU A 224 -19.52 21.35 -1.87
C GLU A 224 -18.30 20.42 -1.94
N ARG A 225 -17.53 20.35 -0.86
CA ARG A 225 -16.39 19.42 -0.76
C ARG A 225 -16.82 17.97 -0.91
N LEU A 226 -17.82 17.55 -0.15
CA LEU A 226 -18.31 16.17 -0.18
C LEU A 226 -18.99 15.80 -1.50
N GLU A 227 -19.72 16.72 -2.14
CA GLU A 227 -20.26 16.49 -3.48
C GLU A 227 -19.15 16.26 -4.50
N MET A 228 -18.14 17.15 -4.54
CA MET A 228 -16.99 17.02 -5.43
C MET A 228 -16.21 15.73 -5.17
N LEU A 229 -15.98 15.39 -3.90
CA LEU A 229 -15.27 14.18 -3.51
C LEU A 229 -16.06 12.93 -3.89
N THR A 230 -17.38 12.95 -3.72
CA THR A 230 -18.28 11.84 -4.10
C THR A 230 -18.19 11.61 -5.61
N ASP A 231 -18.30 12.66 -6.42
CA ASP A 231 -18.19 12.57 -7.87
C ASP A 231 -16.84 12.01 -8.31
N LEU A 232 -15.76 12.37 -7.61
CA LEU A 232 -14.42 11.92 -7.93
C LEU A 232 -14.10 10.50 -7.44
N ARG A 233 -14.67 10.06 -6.30
CA ARG A 233 -14.19 8.86 -5.58
C ARG A 233 -15.18 7.73 -5.44
N LEU A 234 -16.49 7.99 -5.50
CA LEU A 234 -17.51 6.97 -5.26
C LEU A 234 -17.35 5.77 -6.20
N GLY A 235 -17.14 6.03 -7.49
CA GLY A 235 -16.96 4.96 -8.48
C GLY A 235 -15.76 4.06 -8.16
N TRP A 236 -14.66 4.63 -7.68
CA TRP A 236 -13.49 3.85 -7.29
C TRP A 236 -13.73 3.04 -6.01
N LEU A 237 -14.36 3.63 -4.99
CA LEU A 237 -14.67 2.97 -3.71
C LEU A 237 -15.60 1.76 -3.92
N LEU A 238 -16.62 1.92 -4.76
CA LEU A 238 -17.49 0.82 -5.16
C LEU A 238 -16.73 -0.24 -5.95
N ARG A 239 -15.95 0.17 -6.96
CA ARG A 239 -15.13 -0.75 -7.76
C ARG A 239 -14.17 -1.56 -6.89
N PHE A 240 -13.54 -0.93 -5.90
CA PHE A 240 -12.68 -1.61 -4.93
C PHE A 240 -13.44 -2.76 -4.27
N PHE A 241 -14.53 -2.49 -3.56
CA PHE A 241 -15.28 -3.52 -2.84
C PHE A 241 -15.84 -4.60 -3.78
N VAL A 242 -16.52 -4.18 -4.85
CA VAL A 242 -17.17 -5.07 -5.83
C VAL A 242 -16.16 -6.02 -6.47
N SER A 243 -15.00 -5.50 -6.84
CA SER A 243 -13.95 -6.30 -7.48
C SER A 243 -13.40 -7.41 -6.59
N TRP A 244 -13.19 -7.12 -5.30
CA TRP A 244 -12.75 -8.11 -4.31
C TRP A 244 -13.83 -9.17 -4.06
N LYS A 245 -15.09 -8.75 -3.86
CA LYS A 245 -16.21 -9.69 -3.70
C LYS A 245 -16.43 -10.58 -4.91
N SER A 246 -16.26 -10.05 -6.12
CA SER A 246 -16.36 -10.82 -7.36
C SER A 246 -15.25 -11.86 -7.51
N CYS A 247 -14.01 -11.51 -7.18
CA CYS A 247 -12.89 -12.45 -7.24
C CYS A 247 -13.01 -13.54 -6.14
N GLU A 248 -13.55 -13.18 -4.97
CA GLU A 248 -13.87 -14.12 -3.90
C GLU A 248 -14.98 -15.10 -4.31
N SER A 249 -16.11 -14.59 -4.86
CA SER A 249 -17.25 -15.44 -5.26
C SER A 249 -16.92 -16.41 -6.39
N THR A 250 -15.88 -16.11 -7.18
CA THR A 250 -15.36 -16.98 -8.24
C THR A 250 -14.21 -17.89 -7.79
N GLY A 251 -13.83 -17.86 -6.50
CA GLY A 251 -12.78 -18.70 -5.93
C GLY A 251 -11.37 -18.35 -6.41
N LEU A 252 -11.15 -17.14 -6.93
CA LEU A 252 -9.82 -16.70 -7.36
C LEU A 252 -8.94 -16.29 -6.17
N VAL A 253 -9.57 -15.86 -5.08
CA VAL A 253 -8.93 -15.37 -3.85
C VAL A 253 -9.79 -15.65 -2.62
N GLU A 254 -9.15 -15.78 -1.46
CA GLU A 254 -9.80 -15.99 -0.16
C GLU A 254 -9.24 -14.97 0.86
N PRO A 255 -9.75 -13.72 0.85
CA PRO A 255 -9.27 -12.68 1.75
C PRO A 255 -9.82 -12.83 3.17
N VAL A 256 -9.07 -12.36 4.16
CA VAL A 256 -9.62 -12.10 5.49
C VAL A 256 -10.28 -10.73 5.48
N TRP A 257 -11.61 -10.68 5.53
CA TRP A 257 -12.33 -9.41 5.67
C TRP A 257 -12.18 -8.85 7.09
N VAL A 258 -11.98 -7.54 7.21
CA VAL A 258 -11.90 -6.78 8.47
C VAL A 258 -12.83 -5.59 8.38
N SER A 259 -13.81 -5.54 9.27
CA SER A 259 -14.86 -4.51 9.27
C SER A 259 -14.45 -3.31 10.11
N GLY A 260 -13.69 -2.40 9.51
CA GLY A 260 -13.37 -1.08 10.04
C GLY A 260 -12.74 -1.09 11.44
N ASP A 261 -12.82 0.07 12.08
CA ASP A 261 -12.28 0.30 13.42
C ASP A 261 -13.07 -0.48 14.48
N GLY A 262 -14.38 -0.66 14.26
CA GLY A 262 -15.28 -1.31 15.20
C GLY A 262 -14.83 -2.72 15.56
N GLU A 263 -14.45 -3.53 14.56
CA GLU A 263 -13.98 -4.88 14.81
C GLU A 263 -12.62 -4.91 15.53
N MET A 264 -11.69 -4.05 15.10
CA MET A 264 -10.35 -3.96 15.71
C MET A 264 -10.40 -3.55 17.18
N LEU A 265 -11.29 -2.61 17.52
CA LEU A 265 -11.45 -2.10 18.88
C LEU A 265 -12.30 -3.04 19.76
N ALA A 266 -13.36 -3.62 19.21
CA ALA A 266 -14.29 -4.42 20.01
C ALA A 266 -13.82 -5.86 20.23
N GLN A 267 -13.13 -6.47 19.25
CA GLN A 267 -12.83 -7.90 19.25
C GLN A 267 -11.41 -8.25 18.76
N PRO A 268 -10.34 -7.60 19.28
CA PRO A 268 -8.98 -7.76 18.78
C PRO A 268 -8.48 -9.21 18.80
N LEU A 269 -8.81 -9.98 19.86
CA LEU A 269 -8.42 -11.39 19.95
C LEU A 269 -9.11 -12.27 18.90
N GLN A 270 -10.38 -12.00 18.58
CA GLN A 270 -11.10 -12.79 17.57
C GLN A 270 -10.56 -12.49 16.17
N LEU A 271 -10.32 -11.20 15.89
CA LEU A 271 -9.67 -10.77 14.65
C LEU A 271 -8.27 -11.39 14.50
N ALA A 272 -7.45 -11.33 15.55
CA ALA A 272 -6.10 -11.89 15.56
C ALA A 272 -6.12 -13.40 15.27
N ARG A 273 -7.04 -14.16 15.89
CA ARG A 273 -7.22 -15.59 15.62
C ARG A 273 -7.66 -15.87 14.18
N ARG A 274 -8.55 -15.06 13.62
CA ARG A 274 -9.02 -15.21 12.23
C ARG A 274 -7.87 -14.99 11.25
N ILE A 275 -7.08 -13.92 11.45
CA ILE A 275 -5.89 -13.65 10.63
C ILE A 275 -4.87 -14.78 10.81
N ALA A 276 -4.54 -15.17 12.04
CA ALA A 276 -3.61 -16.25 12.36
C ALA A 276 -3.99 -17.59 11.68
N GLY A 277 -5.28 -17.93 11.70
CA GLY A 277 -5.82 -19.11 11.02
C GLY A 277 -5.60 -19.08 9.51
N GLN A 278 -5.83 -17.93 8.86
CA GLN A 278 -5.61 -17.79 7.41
C GLN A 278 -4.13 -17.84 7.03
N ILE A 279 -3.25 -17.29 7.86
CA ILE A 279 -1.81 -17.28 7.60
C ILE A 279 -1.11 -18.59 8.01
N GLY A 280 -1.81 -19.55 8.60
CA GLY A 280 -1.24 -20.85 8.96
C GLY A 280 -0.15 -20.78 10.05
N HIS A 281 -0.19 -19.75 10.90
CA HIS A 281 0.67 -19.63 12.07
C HIS A 281 -0.20 -19.54 13.32
N GLU A 282 -0.24 -20.63 14.10
CA GLU A 282 -1.16 -20.83 15.23
C GLU A 282 -0.87 -19.90 16.44
N ALA A 283 -1.57 -20.17 17.56
CA ALA A 283 -1.70 -19.44 18.83
C ALA A 283 -0.65 -18.36 19.17
N ILE A 284 0.66 -18.66 19.04
CA ILE A 284 1.74 -17.71 19.34
C ILE A 284 1.60 -16.41 18.52
N VAL A 285 1.24 -16.50 17.24
CA VAL A 285 1.05 -15.31 16.40
C VAL A 285 -0.24 -14.57 16.75
N ALA A 286 -1.29 -15.30 17.16
CA ALA A 286 -2.54 -14.68 17.57
C ALA A 286 -2.37 -13.84 18.84
N ASP A 287 -1.58 -14.31 19.82
CA ASP A 287 -1.32 -13.57 21.07
C ASP A 287 -0.50 -12.31 20.78
N LEU A 288 0.60 -12.41 20.04
CA LEU A 288 1.43 -11.26 19.65
C LEU A 288 0.66 -10.23 18.82
N LEU A 289 -0.20 -10.69 17.91
CA LEU A 289 -1.05 -9.81 17.12
C LEU A 289 -2.15 -9.16 17.97
N THR A 290 -2.71 -9.88 18.94
CA THR A 290 -3.68 -9.31 19.89
C THR A 290 -3.03 -8.20 20.69
N ASP A 291 -1.83 -8.42 21.23
CA ASP A 291 -1.09 -7.41 21.97
C ASP A 291 -0.82 -6.17 21.10
N ALA A 292 -0.39 -6.36 19.86
CA ALA A 292 -0.15 -5.27 18.91
C ALA A 292 -1.43 -4.49 18.56
N LEU A 293 -2.59 -5.15 18.48
CA LEU A 293 -3.90 -4.52 18.23
C LEU A 293 -4.45 -3.78 19.46
N LEU A 294 -4.02 -4.17 20.66
CA LEU A 294 -4.42 -3.53 21.93
C LEU A 294 -3.59 -2.29 22.27
N GLU A 295 -2.48 -2.05 21.57
CA GLU A 295 -1.70 -0.84 21.78
C GLU A 295 -2.53 0.42 21.48
N PRO A 296 -2.36 1.49 22.28
CA PRO A 296 -3.14 2.70 22.12
C PRO A 296 -2.89 3.33 20.75
N ALA A 297 -3.87 3.21 19.87
CA ALA A 297 -3.93 3.95 18.63
C ALA A 297 -4.79 5.20 18.85
N ASP A 298 -4.16 6.28 19.29
CA ASP A 298 -4.83 7.58 19.39
C ASP A 298 -5.42 8.02 18.03
N GLU A 299 -4.88 7.49 16.93
CA GLU A 299 -5.36 7.68 15.56
C GLU A 299 -6.66 6.92 15.24
N LEU A 300 -6.89 5.74 15.83
CA LEU A 300 -8.16 4.99 15.72
C LEU A 300 -9.29 5.61 16.55
N ARG A 301 -8.93 6.44 17.55
CA ARG A 301 -9.89 7.03 18.50
C ARG A 301 -10.42 8.39 18.07
N ARG A 302 -10.06 8.90 16.88
CA ARG A 302 -10.74 10.08 16.36
C ARG A 302 -12.20 9.70 16.15
N PRO A 303 -13.14 10.32 16.88
CA PRO A 303 -14.54 9.98 16.71
C PRO A 303 -14.90 10.22 15.24
N ALA A 304 -15.73 9.33 14.70
CA ALA A 304 -16.53 9.65 13.52
C ALA A 304 -17.03 11.08 13.73
N VAL A 305 -16.57 11.99 12.88
CA VAL A 305 -16.87 13.43 12.98
C VAL A 305 -18.38 13.53 13.21
N GLY A 306 -18.76 14.12 14.35
CA GLY A 306 -20.14 14.15 14.81
C GLY A 306 -21.09 14.66 13.73
N ALA A 307 -22.33 14.13 13.71
CA ALA A 307 -23.35 14.41 12.71
C ALA A 307 -22.79 14.51 11.28
N SER A 308 -22.60 13.34 10.64
CA SER A 308 -22.07 13.21 9.28
C SER A 308 -22.42 14.43 8.42
N PRO A 309 -21.43 15.21 7.93
CA PRO A 309 -21.66 16.40 7.12
C PRO A 309 -22.33 16.10 5.77
N ILE A 310 -22.57 14.81 5.48
CA ILE A 310 -23.27 14.33 4.30
C ILE A 310 -24.75 14.70 4.41
N THR A 311 -25.18 15.54 3.48
CA THR A 311 -26.58 15.96 3.35
C THR A 311 -27.49 14.76 3.04
N PRO A 312 -28.78 14.79 3.40
CA PRO A 312 -29.73 13.74 3.03
C PRO A 312 -29.79 13.51 1.52
N GLN A 313 -29.70 14.57 0.71
CA GLN A 313 -29.71 14.49 -0.75
C GLN A 313 -28.50 13.74 -1.29
N LEU A 314 -27.30 14.02 -0.77
CA LEU A 314 -26.08 13.32 -1.16
C LEU A 314 -26.13 11.85 -0.71
N ARG A 315 -26.63 11.58 0.49
CA ARG A 315 -26.86 10.22 1.00
C ARG A 315 -27.80 9.44 0.07
N ASP A 316 -28.95 10.00 -0.27
CA ASP A 316 -29.94 9.36 -1.16
C ASP A 316 -29.34 9.10 -2.55
N ARG A 317 -28.53 10.03 -3.07
CA ARG A 317 -27.80 9.85 -4.33
C ARG A 317 -26.80 8.70 -4.25
N ILE A 318 -25.99 8.63 -3.19
CA ILE A 318 -25.03 7.54 -2.97
C ILE A 318 -25.78 6.20 -2.89
N HIS A 319 -26.85 6.13 -2.10
CA HIS A 319 -27.67 4.92 -2.01
C HIS A 319 -28.25 4.52 -3.36
N ALA A 320 -28.83 5.45 -4.13
CA ALA A 320 -29.38 5.17 -5.46
C ALA A 320 -28.33 4.60 -6.42
N ILE A 321 -27.09 5.10 -6.37
CA ILE A 321 -25.98 4.54 -7.16
C ILE A 321 -25.65 3.13 -6.67
N CYS A 322 -25.58 2.90 -5.36
CA CYS A 322 -25.28 1.59 -4.79
C CYS A 322 -26.36 0.55 -5.11
N CYS A 323 -27.64 0.93 -5.10
CA CYS A 323 -28.76 0.06 -5.45
C CYS A 323 -28.63 -0.51 -6.88
N SER A 324 -27.92 0.18 -7.79
CA SER A 324 -27.68 -0.34 -9.13
C SER A 324 -26.76 -1.59 -9.17
N PHE A 325 -26.05 -1.89 -8.09
CA PHE A 325 -25.16 -3.06 -7.96
C PHE A 325 -25.76 -4.20 -7.12
N GLU A 326 -26.94 -4.01 -6.51
CA GLU A 326 -27.56 -5.01 -5.61
C GLU A 326 -27.84 -6.36 -6.27
N ALA A 327 -28.08 -6.35 -7.59
CA ALA A 327 -28.29 -7.58 -8.36
C ALA A 327 -27.00 -8.41 -8.49
N ASP A 328 -25.84 -7.77 -8.39
CA ASP A 328 -24.54 -8.40 -8.62
C ASP A 328 -23.87 -8.78 -7.29
N ILE A 329 -23.90 -7.90 -6.28
CA ILE A 329 -23.15 -8.04 -5.03
C ILE A 329 -23.91 -7.41 -3.85
N ASP A 330 -23.87 -8.10 -2.71
CA ASP A 330 -24.35 -7.55 -1.44
C ASP A 330 -23.42 -6.43 -0.94
N LEU A 331 -23.92 -5.19 -0.98
CA LEU A 331 -23.24 -4.00 -0.50
C LEU A 331 -23.57 -3.63 0.95
N SER A 332 -24.43 -4.39 1.64
CA SER A 332 -24.77 -4.13 3.05
C SER A 332 -23.55 -3.90 3.96
N PRO A 333 -22.40 -4.62 3.81
CA PRO A 333 -21.25 -4.42 4.69
C PRO A 333 -20.59 -3.04 4.60
N ILE A 334 -20.83 -2.29 3.51
CA ILE A 334 -20.27 -0.94 3.31
C ILE A 334 -21.35 0.15 3.29
N LEU A 335 -22.63 -0.20 3.35
CA LEU A 335 -23.74 0.76 3.40
C LEU A 335 -24.31 0.92 4.79
N GLU A 336 -24.40 -0.16 5.55
CA GLU A 336 -24.87 -0.12 6.93
C GLU A 336 -23.74 0.42 7.82
N SER A 337 -24.05 1.40 8.66
CA SER A 337 -23.15 1.71 9.78
C SER A 337 -23.18 0.49 10.67
N ALA A 338 -22.02 -0.13 10.94
CA ALA A 338 -21.94 -1.11 12.01
C ALA A 338 -22.46 -0.42 13.27
N VAL A 339 -23.66 -0.76 13.68
CA VAL A 339 -24.28 -0.22 14.90
C VAL A 339 -23.35 -0.63 16.03
N VAL A 340 -22.60 0.34 16.56
CA VAL A 340 -21.85 0.20 17.82
C VAL A 340 -22.79 0.51 18.96
#